data_AF-A0A5E4TC05-F1
#
_entry.id   AF-A0A5E4TC05-F1
#
_cell.length_a   1.000
_cell.length_b   1.000
_cell.length_c   1.000
_cell.angle_alpha   90.00
_cell.angle_beta   90.00
_cell.angle_gamma   90.00
#
_symmetry.space_group_name_H-M   'P 1'
#
loop_
_entity.id
_entity.type
_entity.pdbx_description
1 polymer ?
#
loop_
_entity_poly.entity_id
_entity_poly.type
_entity_poly.pdbx_seq_one_letter_code
_entity_poly.pdbx_strand_id
1 'polypeptide(L)' 'MLVKARTGLRVPKERASREYITDTDAIEVPDTVYYRRRVAEGDLVIQGAEGAVVTPATADGKKSTKGA' A
#
# COMPACT_ATOMS: atom_id res chain seq x y z
N MET A 1 -3.84 10.34 8.40
CA MET A 1 -4.29 9.98 7.04
C MET A 1 -4.81 8.55 7.08
N LEU A 2 -6.09 8.32 6.76
CA LEU A 2 -6.69 6.98 6.81
C LEU A 2 -6.46 6.25 5.48
N VAL A 3 -5.69 5.17 5.50
CA VAL A 3 -5.32 4.41 4.29
C VAL A 3 -5.55 2.92 4.49
N LYS A 4 -5.86 2.22 3.40
CA LYS A 4 -5.88 0.76 3.31
C LYS A 4 -4.94 0.31 2.20
N ALA A 5 -4.40 -0.89 2.30
CA ALA A 5 -3.62 -1.42 1.19
C ALA A 5 -4.51 -1.86 0.05
N ARG A 6 -3.89 -1.98 -1.12
CA ARG A 6 -4.50 -2.59 -2.28
C ARG A 6 -4.82 -4.06 -1.99
N THR A 7 -5.95 -4.55 -2.50
CA THR A 7 -6.36 -5.96 -2.36
C THR A 7 -5.26 -6.90 -2.84
N GLY A 8 -4.87 -7.83 -1.97
CA GLY A 8 -3.81 -8.80 -2.24
C GLY A 8 -2.39 -8.27 -2.03
N LEU A 9 -2.22 -7.03 -1.59
CA LEU A 9 -0.92 -6.44 -1.23
C LEU A 9 -0.83 -6.18 0.27
N ARG A 10 0.37 -6.34 0.82
CA ARG A 10 0.70 -5.97 2.20
C ARG A 10 1.80 -4.92 2.19
N VAL A 11 1.49 -3.73 2.67
CA VAL A 11 2.43 -2.61 2.70
C VAL A 11 2.99 -2.48 4.12
N PRO A 12 4.30 -2.65 4.35
CA PRO A 12 4.88 -2.48 5.68
C PRO A 12 4.76 -1.03 6.15
N LYS A 13 4.58 -0.82 7.46
CA LYS A 13 4.57 0.53 8.04
C LYS A 13 5.99 1.10 8.10
N GLU A 14 6.12 2.42 7.88
CA GLU A 14 7.40 3.13 7.86
C GLU A 14 8.22 2.92 9.14
N ARG A 15 7.53 2.93 10.30
CA ARG A 15 8.16 2.81 11.63
C ARG A 15 8.08 1.43 12.25
N ALA A 16 7.41 0.49 11.60
CA ALA A 16 7.19 -0.84 12.10
C ALA A 16 7.16 -1.85 10.96
N SER A 17 8.33 -2.34 10.55
CA SER A 17 8.46 -3.33 9.46
C SER A 17 7.78 -4.67 9.76
N ARG A 18 7.36 -4.91 11.00
CA ARG A 18 6.58 -6.08 11.43
C ARG A 18 5.08 -5.88 11.31
N GLU A 19 4.64 -4.63 11.16
CA GLU A 19 3.24 -4.28 10.98
C GLU A 19 2.98 -3.98 9.51
N TYR A 20 1.89 -4.55 9.01
CA TYR A 20 1.49 -4.40 7.62
C TYR A 20 0.12 -3.75 7.56
N ILE A 21 -0.04 -2.84 6.62
CA ILE A 21 -1.32 -2.34 6.18
C ILE A 21 -1.84 -3.34 5.14
N THR A 22 -3.04 -3.84 5.36
CA THR A 22 -3.74 -4.78 4.48
C THR A 22 -4.96 -4.09 3.87
N ASP A 23 -5.64 -4.76 2.96
CA ASP A 23 -6.90 -4.29 2.38
C ASP A 23 -8.11 -4.53 3.29
N THR A 24 -7.92 -5.26 4.39
CA THR A 24 -8.96 -5.65 5.36
C THR A 24 -9.35 -4.48 6.27
N ASP A 25 -8.34 -3.80 6.82
CA ASP A 25 -8.54 -2.76 7.83
C ASP A 25 -7.92 -1.44 7.37
N ALA A 26 -8.74 -0.39 7.37
CA ALA A 26 -8.25 0.97 7.15
C ALA A 26 -7.52 1.44 8.41
N ILE A 27 -6.24 1.78 8.27
CA ILE A 27 -5.38 2.20 9.38
C ILE A 27 -5.07 3.68 9.25
N GLU A 28 -5.18 4.40 10.36
CA GLU A 28 -4.72 5.77 10.44
C GLU A 28 -3.19 5.80 10.51
N VAL A 29 -2.58 6.42 9.51
CA VAL A 29 -1.12 6.62 9.42
C VAL A 29 -0.77 8.10 9.43
N PRO A 30 0.45 8.48 9.84
CA PRO A 30 0.91 9.85 9.73
C PRO A 30 1.05 10.26 8.25
N ASP A 31 0.83 11.54 7.94
CA ASP A 31 1.00 12.08 6.58
C ASP A 31 2.50 12.28 6.28
N THR A 32 3.22 11.18 6.10
CA THR A 32 4.64 11.20 5.71
C THR A 32 4.80 11.03 4.21
N VAL A 33 5.99 11.39 3.71
CA VAL A 33 6.35 11.21 2.30
C VAL A 33 6.25 9.73 1.87
N TYR A 34 6.55 8.79 2.77
CA TYR A 34 6.44 7.36 2.51
C TYR A 34 5.02 6.95 2.12
N TYR A 35 4.03 7.29 2.96
CA TYR A 35 2.64 6.92 2.72
C TYR A 35 2.04 7.63 1.51
N ARG A 36 2.38 8.91 1.32
CA ARG A 36 1.96 9.67 0.13
C ARG A 36 2.48 9.05 -1.16
N ARG A 37 3.74 8.60 -1.17
CA ARG A 37 4.32 7.91 -2.33
C ARG A 37 3.62 6.59 -2.61
N ARG A 38 3.37 5.78 -1.58
CA ARG A 38 2.62 4.51 -1.71
C ARG A 38 1.20 4.72 -2.24
N VAL A 39 0.56 5.82 -1.87
CA VAL A 39 -0.74 6.18 -2.43
C VAL A 39 -0.61 6.59 -3.91
N ALA A 40 0.40 7.38 -4.26
CA ALA A 40 0.65 7.77 -5.65
C ALA A 40 1.03 6.58 -6.56
N GLU A 41 1.73 5.57 -6.03
CA GLU A 41 2.04 4.31 -6.72
C GLU A 41 0.82 3.37 -6.80
N GLY A 42 -0.25 3.64 -6.04
CA GLY A 42 -1.46 2.82 -6.01
C GLY A 42 -1.37 1.59 -5.08
N ASP A 43 -0.32 1.51 -4.26
CA ASP A 43 -0.18 0.47 -3.24
C ASP A 43 -1.12 0.70 -2.05
N LEU A 44 -1.37 1.97 -1.72
CA LEU A 44 -2.29 2.40 -0.66
C LEU A 44 -3.45 3.21 -1.23
N VAL A 45 -4.63 3.09 -0.63
CA VAL A 45 -5.85 3.78 -1.00
C VAL A 45 -6.36 4.58 0.20
N ILE A 46 -6.65 5.86 -0.01
CA ILE A 46 -7.18 6.75 1.05
C ILE A 46 -8.66 6.42 1.27
N GLN A 47 -9.04 6.07 2.50
CA GLN A 47 -10.42 5.66 2.82
C GLN A 47 -11.40 6.81 3.06
N GLY A 48 -10.97 8.06 2.84
CA GLY A 48 -11.82 9.27 2.88
C GLY A 48 -11.96 9.98 1.52
N ALA A 49 -11.35 9.46 0.47
CA ALA A 49 -11.57 9.94 -0.90
C ALA A 49 -12.74 9.13 -1.49
N GLU A 50 -13.96 9.54 -1.15
CA GLU A 50 -15.17 9.04 -1.77
C GLU A 50 -15.07 9.31 -3.29
N GLY A 51 -14.84 8.27 -4.09
CA GLY A 51 -14.93 8.36 -5.55
C GLY A 51 -13.61 8.47 -6.33
N ALA A 52 -12.67 7.55 -6.15
CA ALA A 52 -11.72 7.24 -7.23
C ALA A 52 -11.50 5.73 -7.34
N VAL A 53 -12.46 5.08 -8.00
CA VAL A 53 -12.25 3.79 -8.66
C VAL A 53 -11.11 3.92 -9.65
N VAL A 54 -9.90 3.57 -9.23
CA VAL A 54 -8.81 3.24 -10.15
C VAL A 54 -8.37 1.82 -9.85
N THR A 55 -8.96 0.88 -10.57
CA THR A 55 -8.26 -0.34 -10.95
C THR A 55 -7.18 0.04 -11.97
N PRO A 56 -5.89 -0.13 -11.67
CA PRO A 56 -4.98 -0.53 -12.72
C PRO A 56 -4.37 -1.87 -12.36
N ALA A 57 -4.90 -2.91 -13.00
CA ALA A 57 -4.24 -4.19 -13.09
C ALA A 57 -2.77 -4.03 -13.53
N THR A 58 -1.91 -4.85 -12.93
CA THR A 58 -0.60 -5.29 -13.42
C THR A 58 0.58 -4.31 -13.41
N ALA A 59 1.49 -4.51 -12.45
CA ALA A 59 2.96 -4.45 -12.60
C ALA A 59 3.55 -5.22 -11.40
N ASP A 60 3.79 -6.53 -11.53
CA ASP A 60 5.12 -7.11 -11.78
C ASP A 60 6.29 -6.26 -11.27
N GLY A 61 6.97 -6.79 -10.23
CA GLY A 61 8.12 -6.19 -9.57
C GLY A 61 8.95 -7.28 -8.88
N LYS A 62 9.40 -8.24 -9.67
CA LYS A 62 10.25 -9.39 -9.33
C LYS A 62 11.68 -8.99 -8.91
N LYS A 63 12.22 -9.60 -7.84
CA LYS A 63 13.66 -9.92 -7.63
C LYS A 63 13.81 -10.83 -6.39
N SER A 64 14.60 -11.92 -6.31
CA SER A 64 15.61 -12.51 -7.21
C SER A 64 15.85 -13.98 -6.86
N THR A 65 16.41 -14.69 -7.83
CA THR A 65 16.94 -16.07 -7.91
C THR A 65 18.17 -16.39 -7.02
N LYS A 66 18.30 -17.67 -6.61
CA LYS A 66 19.54 -18.50 -6.59
C LYS A 66 19.12 -19.95 -6.23
N GLY A 67 19.42 -21.05 -6.92
CA GLY A 67 20.31 -21.35 -8.03
C GLY A 67 21.10 -22.62 -7.68
N ALA A 68 20.91 -23.69 -8.47
CA ALA A 68 21.58 -25.00 -8.47
C ALA A 68 21.26 -25.98 -7.33
#